data_AF-A0A929P0B6-F1
#
_entry.id   AF-A0A929P0B6-F1
#
_cell.length_a   1.000
_cell.length_b   1.000
_cell.length_c   1.000
_cell.angle_alpha   90.00
_cell.angle_beta   90.00
_cell.angle_gamma   90.00
#
_symmetry.space_group_name_H-M   'P 1'
#
loop_
_entity.id
_entity.type
_entity.pdbx_description
1 polymer ?
#
loop_
_entity_poly.entity_id
_entity_poly.type
_entity_poly.pdbx_seq_one_letter_code
_entity_poly.pdbx_strand_id
1 'polypeptide(L)'
;QIEFTRSGWRNPAQQNRSSLQRVAYHLRDNTLIRSYWFVLDRAQDSKPILVDLADNINYIQWLYLDDKFTWHDKWPTKSTQLKAIKIILDIEGWGNIERLFQVPY
;
A
#
# COMPACT_ATOMS: atom_id res chain seq x y z
N GLN A 1 5.16 -3.54 6.33
CA GLN A 1 3.82 -3.62 5.70
C GLN A 1 3.18 -2.24 5.69
N ILE A 2 2.26 -1.98 4.76
CA ILE A 2 1.46 -0.75 4.70
C ILE A 2 0.01 -1.11 4.40
N GLU A 3 -0.95 -0.37 4.95
CA GLU A 3 -2.38 -0.52 4.70
C GLU A 3 -3.05 0.86 4.54
N PHE A 4 -3.86 1.02 3.50
CA PHE A 4 -4.55 2.28 3.21
C PHE A 4 -5.81 2.08 2.37
N THR A 5 -6.65 3.10 2.32
CA THR A 5 -7.82 3.15 1.44
C THR A 5 -7.47 3.97 0.21
N ARG A 6 -7.77 3.45 -0.98
CA ARG A 6 -7.57 4.15 -2.26
C ARG A 6 -8.89 4.32 -3.01
N SER A 7 -9.00 5.40 -3.78
CA SER A 7 -10.09 5.60 -4.74
C SER A 7 -9.78 4.95 -6.09
N GLY A 8 -10.69 5.10 -7.06
CA GLY A 8 -10.48 4.67 -8.44
C GLY A 8 -10.79 3.21 -8.72
N TRP A 9 -11.51 2.51 -7.82
CA TRP A 9 -11.98 1.17 -8.09
C TRP A 9 -13.21 1.19 -9.01
N ARG A 10 -12.95 1.19 -10.32
CA ARG A 10 -14.01 1.27 -11.35
C ARG A 10 -15.10 0.23 -11.11
N ASN A 11 -16.36 0.65 -11.23
CA ASN A 11 -17.55 -0.18 -11.06
C ASN A 11 -18.55 -0.01 -12.23
N PRO A 12 -18.13 -0.25 -13.48
CA PRO A 12 -19.02 -0.06 -14.65
C PRO A 12 -20.23 -1.00 -14.62
N ALA A 13 -20.09 -2.16 -13.98
CA ALA A 13 -21.18 -3.14 -13.82
C ALA A 13 -22.14 -2.81 -12.65
N GLN A 14 -21.99 -1.66 -11.98
CA GLN A 14 -22.87 -1.19 -10.88
C GLN A 14 -23.10 -2.23 -9.77
N GLN A 15 -22.04 -2.97 -9.42
CA GLN A 15 -22.07 -3.92 -8.31
C GLN A 15 -22.31 -3.17 -6.99
N ASN A 16 -22.95 -3.81 -6.01
CA ASN A 16 -23.21 -3.22 -4.69
C ASN A 16 -21.92 -3.14 -3.84
N ARG A 17 -20.96 -2.30 -4.25
CA ARG A 17 -19.68 -2.05 -3.58
C ARG A 17 -19.22 -0.61 -3.81
N SER A 18 -18.37 -0.12 -2.92
CA SER A 18 -17.77 1.23 -3.02
C SER A 18 -16.80 1.35 -4.21
N SER A 19 -16.61 2.57 -4.71
CA SER A 19 -15.50 2.94 -5.60
C SER A 19 -14.18 3.14 -4.85
N LEU A 20 -14.23 3.13 -3.52
CA LEU A 20 -13.08 3.04 -2.63
C LEU A 20 -12.75 1.59 -2.35
N GLN A 21 -11.46 1.29 -2.19
CA GLN A 21 -10.97 -0.04 -1.87
C GLN A 21 -9.92 0.04 -0.77
N ARG A 22 -10.07 -0.78 0.27
CA ARG A 22 -9.02 -1.02 1.27
C ARG A 22 -7.99 -1.97 0.68
N VAL A 23 -6.72 -1.64 0.80
CA VAL A 23 -5.60 -2.46 0.32
C VAL A 23 -4.50 -2.53 1.36
N ALA A 24 -3.77 -3.65 1.39
CA ALA A 24 -2.56 -3.80 2.17
C ALA A 24 -1.45 -4.42 1.31
N TYR A 25 -0.20 -4.07 1.61
CA TYR A 25 0.98 -4.65 0.99
C TYR A 25 1.92 -5.15 2.07
N HIS A 26 2.37 -6.39 1.92
CA HIS A 26 3.32 -7.02 2.84
C HIS A 26 4.22 -7.98 2.08
N LEU A 27 5.42 -8.17 2.62
CA LEU A 27 6.37 -9.16 2.16
C LEU A 27 6.18 -10.43 2.98
N ARG A 28 6.01 -11.58 2.33
CA ARG A 28 5.93 -12.90 2.96
C ARG A 28 6.64 -13.91 2.07
N ASP A 29 7.56 -14.69 2.65
CA ASP A 29 8.30 -15.74 1.93
C ASP A 29 8.95 -15.24 0.62
N ASN A 30 9.59 -14.06 0.68
CA ASN A 30 10.20 -13.37 -0.47
C ASN A 30 9.23 -12.93 -1.59
N THR A 31 7.91 -13.05 -1.38
CA THR A 31 6.87 -12.60 -2.30
C THR A 31 6.20 -11.32 -1.77
N LEU A 32 6.12 -10.30 -2.62
CA LEU A 32 5.29 -9.13 -2.37
C LEU A 32 3.82 -9.49 -2.61
N ILE A 33 3.05 -9.50 -1.53
CA ILE A 33 1.62 -9.81 -1.54
C ILE A 33 0.81 -8.52 -1.41
N ARG A 34 -0.22 -8.41 -2.24
CA ARG A 34 -1.28 -7.41 -2.12
C ARG A 34 -2.56 -8.05 -1.61
N SER A 35 -3.06 -7.54 -0.50
CA SER A 35 -4.38 -7.85 0.03
C SER A 35 -5.38 -6.77 -0.35
N TYR A 36 -6.63 -7.15 -0.67
CA TYR A 36 -7.72 -6.18 -0.82
C TYR A 36 -9.05 -6.72 -0.29
N TRP A 37 -9.96 -5.81 0.06
CA TRP A 37 -11.30 -6.11 0.57
C TRP A 37 -12.37 -5.49 -0.33
N PHE A 38 -13.54 -6.15 -0.40
CA PHE A 38 -14.70 -5.62 -1.13
C PHE A 38 -15.51 -4.57 -0.35
N VAL A 39 -15.39 -4.57 0.98
CA VAL A 39 -16.08 -3.65 1.88
C VAL A 39 -15.07 -2.81 2.64
N LEU A 40 -15.44 -1.57 2.98
CA LEU A 40 -14.59 -0.65 3.76
C LEU A 40 -14.73 -0.93 5.26
N ASP A 41 -15.95 -1.16 5.70
CA ASP A 41 -16.26 -1.52 7.08
C ASP A 41 -16.06 -3.01 7.26
N ARG A 42 -15.05 -3.38 8.04
CA ARG A 42 -14.78 -4.77 8.39
C ARG A 42 -15.94 -5.25 9.27
N ALA A 43 -16.84 -6.07 8.73
CA ALA A 43 -17.38 -7.13 9.57
C ALA A 43 -16.18 -8.00 10.00
N GLN A 44 -16.15 -8.41 11.27
CA GLN A 44 -15.01 -9.06 11.93
C GLN A 44 -14.46 -10.29 11.17
N ASP A 45 -15.25 -10.85 10.25
CA ASP A 45 -14.93 -12.05 9.47
C ASP A 45 -14.57 -11.81 7.98
N SER A 46 -14.42 -10.57 7.51
CA SER A 46 -14.08 -10.33 6.10
C SER A 46 -12.63 -10.72 5.77
N LYS A 47 -12.46 -11.89 5.14
CA LYS A 47 -11.16 -12.35 4.65
C LYS A 47 -10.72 -11.53 3.43
N PRO A 48 -9.46 -11.03 3.39
CA PRO A 48 -8.95 -10.38 2.20
C PRO A 48 -8.82 -11.36 1.04
N ILE A 49 -8.89 -10.84 -0.18
CA ILE A 49 -8.31 -11.51 -1.33
C ILE A 49 -6.82 -11.20 -1.38
N LEU A 50 -6.00 -12.24 -1.52
CA LEU A 50 -4.54 -12.14 -1.66
C LEU A 50 -4.16 -12.27 -3.14
N VAL A 51 -3.19 -11.45 -3.54
CA VAL A 51 -2.61 -11.46 -4.89
C VAL A 51 -1.11 -11.37 -4.74
N ASP A 52 -0.40 -12.36 -5.27
CA ASP A 52 1.06 -12.34 -5.36
C ASP A 52 1.45 -11.41 -6.52
N LEU A 53 2.24 -10.38 -6.25
CA LEU A 53 2.58 -9.35 -7.22
C LEU A 53 3.96 -9.54 -7.84
N ALA A 54 4.93 -9.96 -7.04
CA ALA A 54 6.31 -10.14 -7.44
C ALA A 54 7.03 -11.08 -6.46
N ASP A 55 7.88 -11.94 -6.99
CA ASP A 55 8.74 -12.85 -6.23
C ASP A 55 10.18 -12.31 -6.13
N ASN A 56 11.01 -13.03 -5.38
CA ASN A 56 12.44 -12.75 -5.17
C ASN A 56 12.70 -11.33 -4.62
N ILE A 57 11.82 -10.87 -3.75
CA ILE A 57 11.97 -9.62 -3.02
C ILE A 57 12.75 -9.90 -1.75
N ASN A 58 13.96 -9.35 -1.64
CA ASN A 58 14.82 -9.49 -0.47
C ASN A 58 14.31 -8.63 0.69
N TYR A 59 13.97 -7.37 0.43
CA TYR A 59 13.35 -6.49 1.41
C TYR A 59 12.50 -5.39 0.77
N ILE A 60 11.64 -4.79 1.60
CA ILE A 60 10.85 -3.61 1.25
C ILE A 60 10.96 -2.58 2.36
N GLN A 61 11.27 -1.35 2.00
CA GLN A 61 11.25 -0.20 2.90
C GLN A 61 10.21 0.82 2.45
N TRP A 62 9.46 1.34 3.42
CA TRP A 62 8.48 2.40 3.23
C TRP A 62 8.98 3.65 3.94
N LEU A 63 8.96 4.77 3.24
CA LEU A 63 9.32 6.08 3.79
C LEU A 63 8.19 7.06 3.52
N TYR A 64 7.87 7.87 4.51
CA TYR A 64 6.72 8.76 4.54
C TYR A 64 7.19 10.20 4.66
N LEU A 65 6.83 11.05 3.71
CA LEU A 65 7.18 12.47 3.71
C LEU A 65 6.05 13.27 4.35
N ASP A 66 6.35 13.99 5.44
CA ASP A 66 5.38 14.87 6.09
C ASP A 66 5.27 16.25 5.40
N ASP A 67 4.40 17.10 5.93
CA ASP A 67 4.20 18.49 5.51
C ASP A 67 5.36 19.43 5.78
N LYS A 68 6.33 19.01 6.59
CA LYS A 68 7.59 19.72 6.87
C LYS A 68 8.75 19.18 6.03
N PHE A 69 8.46 18.37 5.02
CA PHE A 69 9.45 17.72 4.16
C PHE A 69 10.45 16.84 4.91
N THR A 70 10.02 16.26 6.03
CA THR A 70 10.81 15.30 6.80
C THR A 70 10.39 13.87 6.47
N TRP A 71 11.37 13.00 6.23
CA TRP A 71 11.15 11.58 5.98
C TRP A 71 11.03 10.80 7.30
N HIS A 72 10.05 9.91 7.37
CA HIS A 72 9.79 9.03 8.50
C HIS A 72 9.73 7.57 8.03
N ASP A 73 10.18 6.64 8.87
CA ASP A 73 10.10 5.19 8.63
C ASP A 73 8.75 4.58 9.09
N LYS A 74 7.96 5.37 9.82
CA LYS A 74 6.65 5.00 10.35
C LYS A 74 5.64 6.12 10.14
N TRP A 75 4.39 5.72 9.98
CA TRP A 75 3.25 6.62 9.87
C TRP A 75 2.04 6.00 10.58
N PRO A 76 1.16 6.80 11.21
CA PRO A 76 1.20 8.26 11.36
C PRO A 76 2.29 8.73 12.34
N THR A 77 2.73 9.98 12.17
CA THR A 77 3.59 10.66 13.15
C THR A 77 2.77 11.72 13.89
N LYS A 78 3.44 12.70 14.54
CA LYS A 78 2.75 13.89 15.10
C LYS A 78 2.19 14.80 14.01
N SER A 79 2.76 14.76 12.80
CA SER A 79 2.15 15.43 11.64
C SER A 79 0.97 14.61 11.15
N THR A 80 -0.11 15.28 10.76
CA THR A 80 -1.32 14.64 10.25
C THR A 80 -1.35 14.59 8.72
N GLN A 81 -0.44 15.29 8.03
CA GLN A 81 -0.46 15.40 6.58
C GLN A 81 0.71 14.65 5.92
N LEU A 82 0.36 13.58 5.21
CA LEU A 82 1.28 12.82 4.38
C LEU A 82 1.36 13.45 2.98
N LYS A 83 2.55 13.88 2.56
CA LYS A 83 2.78 14.50 1.23
C LYS A 83 3.20 13.48 0.17
N ALA A 84 4.02 12.51 0.54
CA ALA A 84 4.51 11.50 -0.38
C ALA A 84 4.87 10.19 0.33
N ILE A 85 4.90 9.11 -0.43
CA ILE A 85 5.38 7.80 0.00
C ILE A 85 6.50 7.39 -0.95
N LYS A 86 7.64 7.01 -0.39
CA LYS A 86 8.73 6.36 -1.12
C LYS A 86 8.74 4.88 -0.77
N ILE A 87 8.92 4.05 -1.78
CA ILE A 87 9.07 2.61 -1.68
C ILE A 87 10.44 2.26 -2.23
N ILE A 88 11.22 1.51 -1.46
CA ILE A 88 12.48 0.92 -1.90
C ILE A 88 12.30 -0.59 -1.85
N LEU A 89 12.50 -1.26 -2.98
CA LEU A 89 12.47 -2.71 -3.12
C LEU A 89 13.87 -3.18 -3.49
N ASP A 90 14.39 -4.17 -2.78
CA ASP A 90 15.55 -4.92 -3.26
C ASP A 90 15.05 -6.23 -3.87
N ILE A 91 15.35 -6.42 -5.16
CA ILE A 91 14.85 -7.53 -5.96
C ILE A 91 16.05 -8.31 -6.47
N GLU A 92 16.06 -9.62 -6.23
CA GLU A 92 17.14 -10.49 -6.69
C GLU A 92 17.35 -10.37 -8.20
N GLY A 93 18.60 -10.14 -8.63
CA GLY A 93 18.98 -9.95 -10.03
C GLY A 93 18.71 -8.55 -10.60
N TRP A 94 17.92 -7.71 -9.93
CA TRP A 94 17.63 -6.32 -10.35
C TRP A 94 18.22 -5.26 -9.41
N GLY A 95 18.51 -5.64 -8.16
CA GLY A 95 18.97 -4.73 -7.12
C GLY A 95 17.88 -3.78 -6.63
N ASN A 96 18.30 -2.59 -6.20
CA ASN A 96 17.41 -1.61 -5.59
C ASN A 96 16.56 -0.85 -6.63
N ILE A 97 15.24 -0.97 -6.50
CA ILE A 97 14.25 -0.18 -7.23
C ILE A 97 13.59 0.82 -6.26
N GLU A 98 13.69 2.10 -6.60
CA GLU A 98 13.04 3.19 -5.86
C GLU A 98 11.82 3.72 -6.62
N ARG A 99 10.70 3.94 -5.90
CA ARG A 99 9.50 4.58 -6.43
C ARG A 99 8.99 5.63 -5.46
N LEU A 100 8.75 6.83 -5.96
CA LEU A 100 8.17 7.95 -5.22
C LEU A 100 6.75 8.24 -5.73
N PHE A 101 5.78 8.28 -4.81
CA PHE A 101 4.39 8.60 -5.08
C PHE A 101 3.98 9.82 -4.28
N GLN A 102 3.50 10.86 -4.95
CA GLN A 102 2.83 11.97 -4.29
C GLN A 102 1.46 11.50 -3.80
N VAL A 103 1.09 11.89 -2.58
CA VAL A 103 -0.26 11.69 -2.05
C VAL A 103 -1.13 12.86 -2.54
N PRO A 104 -2.24 12.61 -3.24
CA PRO A 104 -3.15 13.65 -3.68
C PRO A 104 -3.71 14.44 -2.49
N TYR A 105 -3.88 15.74 -2.68
CA TYR A 105 -4.51 16.65 -1.72
C TYR A 105 -6.02 16.44 -1.65
#